data_AF-M1AY23-F1
#
_entry.id   AF-M1AY23-F1
#
_cell.length_a   1.000
_cell.length_b   1.000
_cell.length_c   1.000
_cell.angle_alpha   90.00
_cell.angle_beta   90.00
_cell.angle_gamma   90.00
#
_symmetry.space_group_name_H-M   'P 1'
#
loop_
_entity.id
_entity.type
_entity.pdbx_description
1 polymer ?
#
loop_
_entity_poly.entity_id
_entity_poly.type
_entity_poly.pdbx_seq_one_letter_code
_entity_poly.pdbx_strand_id
1 'polypeptide(L)' 'MYLPRNVDLLQVEELAWLSSPPLKVEIEENMLHGMLKSITAYFGDIAFSDVSMF' A
#
# COMPACT_ATOMS: atom_id res chain seq x y z
N MET A 1 -5.72 2.41 -2.62
CA MET A 1 -6.87 1.81 -1.90
C MET A 1 -6.74 2.14 -0.42
N TYR A 2 -7.76 2.72 0.20
CA TYR A 2 -7.74 3.06 1.63
C TYR A 2 -8.35 1.92 2.45
N LEU A 3 -7.66 1.46 3.49
CA LEU A 3 -8.00 0.27 4.27
C LEU A 3 -7.93 0.55 5.77
N PRO A 4 -8.75 -0.14 6.58
CA PRO A 4 -8.69 -0.01 8.04
C PRO A 4 -7.37 -0.57 8.57
N ARG A 5 -6.88 -0.03 9.70
CA ARG A 5 -5.60 -0.43 10.33
C ARG A 5 -5.47 -1.91 10.73
N ASN A 6 -6.57 -2.66 10.75
CA ASN A 6 -6.60 -4.08 11.13
C ASN A 6 -6.73 -5.01 9.92
N VAL A 7 -6.55 -4.50 8.70
CA VAL A 7 -6.49 -5.33 7.50
C VAL A 7 -5.30 -6.28 7.55
N ASP A 8 -5.46 -7.49 7.03
CA ASP A 8 -4.38 -8.44 6.86
C ASP A 8 -3.50 -8.03 5.68
N LEU A 9 -2.26 -7.63 5.97
CA LEU A 9 -1.33 -7.14 4.94
C LEU A 9 -0.95 -8.24 3.94
N LEU A 10 -0.92 -9.51 4.36
CA LEU A 10 -0.61 -10.62 3.46
C LEU A 10 -1.67 -10.72 2.34
N GLN A 11 -2.95 -10.57 2.71
CA GLN A 11 -4.03 -10.58 1.72
C GLN A 11 -3.96 -9.39 0.76
N VAL A 12 -3.47 -8.23 1.24
CA VAL A 12 -3.26 -7.05 0.39
C VAL A 12 -2.14 -7.29 -0.62
N GLU A 13 -1.06 -7.96 -0.21
CA GLU A 13 0.02 -8.38 -1.12
C GLU A 13 -0.47 -9.43 -2.12
N GLU A 14 -1.22 -10.43 -1.66
CA GLU A 14 -1.80 -11.47 -2.53
C GLU A 14 -2.70 -10.89 -3.62
N LEU A 15 -3.47 -9.84 -3.32
CA LEU A 15 -4.25 -9.11 -4.32
C LEU A 15 -3.37 -8.54 -5.44
N ALA A 16 -2.18 -8.04 -5.11
CA ALA A 16 -1.22 -7.57 -6.10
C ALA A 16 -0.70 -8.73 -6.96
N TRP A 17 -0.42 -9.89 -6.35
CA TRP A 17 0.03 -11.10 -7.05
C TRP A 17 -1.02 -11.74 -7.95
N LEU A 18 -2.30 -11.68 -7.58
CA LEU A 18 -3.41 -12.26 -8.36
C LEU A 18 -3.76 -11.45 -9.61
N SER A 19 -3.22 -10.25 -9.76
CA SER A 19 -3.40 -9.44 -10.97
C SER A 19 -2.58 -10.00 -12.15
N SER A 20 -2.97 -9.64 -13.38
CA SER A 20 -2.31 -10.11 -14.61
C SER A 20 -2.01 -8.92 -15.53
N PRO A 21 -0.75 -8.47 -15.62
CA PRO A 21 0.44 -8.97 -14.89
C PRO A 21 0.40 -8.64 -13.39
N PRO A 22 1.18 -9.34 -12.54
CA PRO A 22 1.31 -8.99 -11.13
C PRO A 22 1.72 -7.53 -10.93
N LEU A 23 1.01 -6.84 -10.04
CA LEU A 23 1.25 -5.44 -9.73
C LEU A 23 2.24 -5.33 -8.56
N LYS A 24 3.01 -4.26 -8.56
CA LYS A 24 3.73 -3.83 -7.36
C LYS A 24 2.75 -3.26 -6.36
N VAL A 25 3.09 -3.34 -5.08
CA VAL A 25 2.29 -2.78 -3.99
C VAL A 25 3.18 -1.98 -3.04
N GLU A 26 2.70 -0.81 -2.65
CA GLU A 26 3.31 0.02 -1.60
C GLU A 26 2.26 0.30 -0.53
N ILE A 27 2.64 0.23 0.74
CA ILE A 27 1.74 0.42 1.87
C ILE A 27 2.19 1.65 2.66
N GLU A 28 1.34 2.67 2.67
CA GLU A 28 1.51 3.88 3.46
C GLU A 28 0.67 3.80 4.73
N GLU A 29 1.29 4.04 5.89
CA GLU A 29 0.60 4.11 7.17
C GLU A 29 0.06 5.52 7.45
N ASN A 30 -1.23 5.63 7.71
CA ASN A 30 -1.84 6.90 8.09
C ASN A 30 -1.86 7.05 9.62
N MET A 31 -1.02 7.96 10.12
CA MET A 31 -0.90 8.28 11.54
C MET A 31 -1.67 9.55 11.88
N LEU A 32 -2.46 9.51 12.95
CA LEU A 32 -3.07 10.71 13.54
C LEU A 32 -2.66 10.81 15.01
N HIS A 33 -1.95 11.88 15.35
CA HIS A 33 -1.38 12.11 16.69
C HIS A 33 -0.54 10.91 17.17
N GLY A 34 0.29 10.35 16.29
CA GLY A 34 1.15 9.19 16.60
C GLY A 34 0.41 7.85 16.73
N MET A 35 -0.89 7.80 16.43
CA MET A 35 -1.67 6.56 16.42
C MET A 35 -2.02 6.13 15.00
N LEU A 36 -1.78 4.86 14.67
CA LEU A 36 -2.21 4.25 13.42
C LEU A 36 -3.74 4.24 13.31
N LYS A 37 -4.27 4.82 12.24
CA LYS A 37 -5.70 4.88 11.95
C LYS A 37 -6.10 3.98 10.78
N SER A 38 -5.25 3.90 9.78
CA SER A 38 -5.53 3.22 8.51
C SER A 38 -4.24 3.04 7.73
N ILE A 39 -4.34 2.33 6.62
CA ILE A 39 -3.29 2.27 5.61
C ILE A 39 -3.86 2.70 4.25
N THR A 40 -2.98 3.17 3.38
CA THR A 40 -3.26 3.34 1.96
C THR A 40 -2.35 2.40 1.18
N ALA A 41 -2.94 1.44 0.47
CA ALA A 41 -2.22 0.55 -0.44
C ALA A 41 -2.24 1.11 -1.87
N TYR A 42 -1.09 1.38 -2.45
CA TYR A 42 -0.91 1.78 -3.84
C TYR A 42 -0.56 0.55 -4.67
N PHE A 43 -1.10 0.45 -5.89
CA PHE A 43 -0.85 -0.68 -6.78
C PHE A 43 -0.33 -0.19 -8.14
N GLY A 44 0.55 -0.98 -8.75
CA GLY A 44 1.09 -0.70 -10.09
C GLY A 44 1.99 0.54 -10.12
N ASP A 45 1.84 1.36 -11.15
CA ASP A 45 2.73 2.51 -11.39
C ASP A 45 2.61 3.60 -10.31
N ILE A 46 1.50 3.63 -9.56
CA ILE A 46 1.28 4.59 -8.46
C ILE A 46 2.09 4.20 -7.21
N ALA A 47 2.48 2.92 -7.08
CA ALA A 47 3.33 2.43 -5.99
C ALA A 47 4.81 2.84 -6.14
N PHE A 48 5.12 3.73 -7.09
CA PHE A 48 6.41 4.39 -7.19
C PHE A 48 6.26 5.88 -6.92
N SER A 49 6.74 6.32 -5.76
CA SER A 49 7.44 7.59 -5.70
C SER A 49 8.92 7.33 -5.95
N ASP A 50 9.38 7.48 -7.20
CA ASP A 50 10.80 7.73 -7.44
C ASP A 50 11.15 9.08 -6.79
N VAL A 51 11.40 9.07 -5.48
CA VAL A 51 12.21 10.10 -4.83
C VAL A 51 13.68 9.67 -4.98
N SER A 52 14.09 9.54 -6.24
CA SER A 52 15.48 9.45 -6.66
C SER A 52 15.79 10.69 -7.53
N MET A 53 15.50 11.89 -7.00
CA MET A 53 16.13 13.12 -7.48
C MET A 53 16.45 14.04 -6.29
N PHE A 54 17.77 14.19 -6.09
CA PHE A 54 18.56 15.00 -5.13
C PHE A 54 18.92 14.32 -3.80
#